data_AF-A0A967Z0L6-F1
#
_entry.id   AF-A0A967Z0L6-F1
#
_cell.length_a   1.000
_cell.length_b   1.000
_cell.length_c   1.000
_cell.angle_alpha   90.00
_cell.angle_beta   90.00
_cell.angle_gamma   90.00
#
_symmetry.space_group_name_H-M   'P 1'
#
loop_
_entity.id
_entity.type
_entity.pdbx_description
1 polymer ?
#
loop_
_entity_poly.entity_id
_entity_poly.type
_entity_poly.pdbx_seq_one_letter_code
_entity_poly.pdbx_strand_id
1 'polypeptide(L)'
;RVLKEKGYPRLLHIDDESILDLTTDDVDPNNINADNYRVLVDRLILKDDEDTRTRIAGSLETAFQEGSGRCSVKIRDGEEVKFSERFERDGMEFTEPTPQMFSFNNPFGACDKCEGFGKVSGIDEDLVIPDPEETIRNGAIAPYSGEKFSRHLRDLIKVSARYSLPIDTPYQELDDEVKEIIWEGKDEYIGIRPFFEEVKSQSYKVHMRVFYSRYRGYSRCPDCKGYRVRKDALYVKVNDKHIGQVAEMTIGHARDFFENLKLTEFEKEVAEQVLFEIRKRLKYLDEVGLSYLTLNRLAKTLSGGEAQRISLANSLGSSLIGSLYVLDEPTIGLHPRDNDRLINILKSLRDIGNT
;
A
#
# COMPACT_ATOMS: atom_id res chain seq x y z
N ARG A 1 -44.55 -1.93 -12.97
CA ARG A 1 -44.91 -2.50 -14.30
C ARG A 1 -43.83 -3.46 -14.82
N VAL A 2 -42.58 -2.99 -14.98
CA VAL A 2 -41.45 -3.82 -15.47
C VAL A 2 -41.25 -5.12 -14.66
N LEU A 3 -41.29 -5.06 -13.33
CA LEU A 3 -41.15 -6.27 -12.49
C LEU A 3 -42.25 -7.31 -12.73
N LYS A 4 -43.49 -6.87 -12.97
CA LYS A 4 -44.62 -7.76 -13.31
C LYS A 4 -44.40 -8.43 -14.67
N GLU A 5 -43.98 -7.67 -15.68
CA GLU A 5 -43.69 -8.18 -17.03
C GLU A 5 -42.52 -9.18 -17.03
N LYS A 6 -41.56 -8.99 -16.13
CA LYS A 6 -40.45 -9.93 -15.90
C LYS A 6 -40.80 -11.14 -15.01
N GLY A 7 -42.02 -11.22 -14.48
CA GLY A 7 -42.45 -12.36 -13.65
C GLY A 7 -42.01 -12.28 -12.18
N TYR A 8 -41.70 -11.10 -11.65
CA TYR A 8 -41.36 -10.86 -10.25
C TYR A 8 -42.49 -10.11 -9.53
N PRO A 9 -43.52 -10.82 -9.03
CA PRO A 9 -44.68 -10.19 -8.42
C PRO A 9 -44.47 -9.78 -6.96
N ARG A 10 -43.43 -10.30 -6.28
CA ARG A 10 -43.30 -10.15 -4.82
C ARG A 10 -42.11 -9.29 -4.45
N LEU A 11 -42.34 -8.34 -3.55
CA LEU A 11 -41.30 -7.54 -2.90
C LEU A 11 -41.28 -7.88 -1.41
N LEU A 12 -40.08 -8.02 -0.85
CA LEU A 12 -39.85 -8.20 0.58
C LEU A 12 -39.45 -6.85 1.18
N HIS A 13 -40.16 -6.40 2.21
CA HIS A 13 -39.72 -5.28 3.04
C HIS A 13 -38.68 -5.77 4.06
N ILE A 14 -37.54 -5.10 4.16
CA ILE A 14 -36.34 -5.65 4.83
C ILE A 14 -36.44 -5.62 6.36
N ASP A 15 -37.17 -4.64 6.91
CA ASP A 15 -37.24 -4.41 8.35
C ASP A 15 -38.29 -5.26 9.05
N ASP A 16 -39.49 -5.37 8.46
CA ASP A 16 -40.65 -6.06 9.04
C ASP A 16 -40.96 -7.39 8.36
N GLU A 17 -40.19 -7.76 7.33
CA GLU A 17 -40.32 -8.98 6.54
C GLU A 17 -41.70 -9.15 5.87
N SER A 18 -42.46 -8.06 5.77
CA SER A 18 -43.73 -8.06 5.06
C SER A 18 -43.52 -8.24 3.56
N ILE A 19 -44.50 -8.88 2.91
CA ILE A 19 -44.46 -9.13 1.46
C ILE A 19 -45.53 -8.30 0.82
N LEU A 20 -45.10 -7.49 -0.13
CA LEU A 20 -45.99 -6.78 -1.02
C LEU A 20 -46.16 -7.61 -2.30
N ASP A 21 -47.39 -8.01 -2.61
CA ASP A 21 -47.70 -8.75 -3.82
C ASP A 21 -48.27 -7.79 -4.87
N LEU A 22 -47.43 -7.44 -5.83
CA LEU A 22 -47.77 -6.51 -6.90
C LEU A 22 -48.96 -7.00 -7.73
N THR A 23 -49.32 -8.29 -7.73
CA THR A 23 -50.47 -8.78 -8.52
C THR A 23 -51.81 -8.43 -7.89
N THR A 24 -51.89 -8.41 -6.57
CA THR A 24 -53.14 -8.16 -5.81
C THR A 24 -53.20 -6.75 -5.25
N ASP A 25 -52.05 -6.16 -4.92
CA ASP A 25 -51.98 -4.87 -4.24
C ASP A 25 -51.93 -3.74 -5.28
N ASP A 26 -52.78 -2.73 -5.10
CA ASP A 26 -52.74 -1.50 -5.92
C ASP A 26 -51.65 -0.58 -5.36
N VAL A 27 -50.46 -0.71 -5.92
CA VAL A 27 -49.24 -0.09 -5.41
C VAL A 27 -48.86 1.10 -6.28
N ASP A 28 -48.87 2.30 -5.69
CA ASP A 28 -48.28 3.49 -6.31
C ASP A 28 -46.75 3.46 -6.14
N PRO A 29 -45.96 3.34 -7.22
CA PRO A 29 -44.50 3.33 -7.14
C PRO A 29 -43.92 4.60 -6.51
N ASN A 30 -44.61 5.74 -6.56
CA ASN A 30 -44.13 7.00 -5.99
C ASN A 30 -44.17 7.03 -4.45
N ASN A 31 -44.97 6.14 -3.83
CA ASN A 31 -45.09 6.04 -2.38
C ASN A 31 -44.20 4.94 -1.78
N ILE A 32 -43.37 4.28 -2.60
CA ILE A 32 -42.44 3.26 -2.16
C ILE A 32 -41.02 3.82 -2.12
N ASN A 33 -40.39 3.72 -0.95
CA ASN A 33 -38.94 3.86 -0.86
C ASN A 33 -38.28 2.55 -1.31
N ALA A 34 -37.64 2.56 -2.48
CA ALA A 34 -37.00 1.39 -3.06
C ALA A 34 -35.90 0.79 -2.17
N ASP A 35 -35.25 1.59 -1.33
CA ASP A 35 -34.16 1.12 -0.46
C ASP A 35 -34.63 0.11 0.60
N ASN A 36 -35.91 0.20 0.99
CA ASN A 36 -36.53 -0.65 2.01
C ASN A 36 -37.03 -1.99 1.46
N TYR A 37 -37.07 -2.15 0.13
CA TYR A 37 -37.61 -3.35 -0.51
C TYR A 37 -36.53 -4.11 -1.30
N ARG A 38 -36.71 -5.43 -1.39
CA ARG A 38 -35.97 -6.31 -2.30
C ARG A 38 -36.95 -7.12 -3.12
N VAL A 39 -36.58 -7.47 -4.35
CA VAL A 39 -37.35 -8.43 -5.15
C VAL A 39 -37.19 -9.82 -4.53
N LEU A 40 -38.31 -10.46 -4.18
CA LEU A 40 -38.29 -11.81 -3.60
C LEU A 40 -38.20 -12.85 -4.72
N VAL A 41 -37.00 -13.42 -4.90
CA VAL A 41 -36.74 -14.45 -5.92
C VAL A 41 -37.23 -15.83 -5.47
N ASP A 42 -36.84 -16.27 -4.27
CA ASP A 42 -37.30 -17.54 -3.71
C ASP A 42 -37.33 -17.47 -2.17
N ARG A 43 -38.08 -18.38 -1.55
CA ARG A 43 -38.06 -18.66 -0.12
C ARG A 43 -37.73 -20.13 0.10
N LEU A 44 -36.66 -20.36 0.84
CA LEU A 44 -36.08 -21.67 1.05
C LEU A 44 -36.01 -21.99 2.55
N ILE A 45 -36.11 -23.27 2.87
CA ILE A 45 -35.79 -23.80 4.20
C ILE A 45 -34.48 -24.53 4.03
N LEU A 46 -33.48 -24.17 4.84
CA LEU A 46 -32.17 -24.83 4.82
C LEU A 46 -32.31 -26.29 5.25
N LYS A 47 -31.96 -27.19 4.34
CA LYS A 47 -31.82 -28.63 4.55
C LYS A 47 -30.50 -29.06 3.93
N ASP A 48 -29.85 -30.05 4.53
CA ASP A 48 -28.59 -30.59 4.02
C ASP A 48 -28.84 -31.73 3.03
N ASP A 49 -29.48 -31.39 1.90
CA ASP A 49 -29.74 -32.30 0.78
C ASP A 49 -29.38 -31.66 -0.56
N GLU A 50 -29.12 -32.50 -1.56
CA GLU A 50 -28.64 -32.08 -2.89
C GLU A 50 -29.69 -31.26 -3.65
N ASP A 51 -30.98 -31.60 -3.50
CA ASP A 51 -32.09 -30.88 -4.12
C ASP A 51 -32.16 -29.43 -3.61
N THR A 52 -32.00 -29.25 -2.30
CA THR A 52 -32.00 -27.93 -1.65
C THR A 52 -30.79 -27.11 -2.11
N ARG A 53 -29.60 -27.70 -2.21
CA ARG A 53 -28.41 -27.02 -2.74
C ARG A 53 -28.59 -26.57 -4.20
N THR A 54 -29.13 -27.44 -5.04
CA THR A 54 -29.41 -27.14 -6.45
C THR A 54 -30.41 -26.00 -6.59
N ARG A 55 -31.46 -26.01 -5.76
CA ARG A 55 -32.46 -24.93 -5.74
C ARG A 55 -31.86 -23.61 -5.27
N ILE A 56 -31.05 -23.61 -4.20
CA ILE A 56 -30.33 -22.42 -3.73
C ILE A 56 -29.48 -21.83 -4.86
N ALA A 57 -28.70 -22.67 -5.56
CA ALA A 57 -27.86 -22.22 -6.67
C ALA A 57 -28.67 -21.53 -7.78
N GLY A 58 -29.79 -22.13 -8.22
CA GLY A 58 -30.65 -21.53 -9.25
C GLY A 58 -31.33 -20.22 -8.80
N SER A 59 -31.72 -20.13 -7.52
CA SER A 59 -32.26 -18.88 -6.95
C SER A 59 -31.21 -17.78 -6.89
N LEU A 60 -29.97 -18.12 -6.49
CA LEU A 60 -28.86 -17.16 -6.44
C LEU A 60 -28.49 -16.66 -7.85
N GLU A 61 -28.43 -17.56 -8.84
CA GLU A 61 -28.15 -17.19 -10.25
C GLU A 61 -29.20 -16.19 -10.77
N THR A 62 -30.48 -16.46 -10.54
CA THR A 62 -31.58 -15.55 -10.90
C THR A 62 -31.45 -14.20 -10.18
N ALA A 63 -31.14 -14.23 -8.88
CA ALA A 63 -30.99 -13.03 -8.07
C ALA A 63 -29.81 -12.16 -8.53
N PHE A 64 -28.66 -12.76 -8.84
CA PHE A 64 -27.52 -12.03 -9.39
C PHE A 64 -27.81 -11.46 -10.78
N GLN A 65 -28.47 -12.23 -11.66
CA GLN A 65 -28.80 -11.78 -13.00
C GLN A 65 -29.72 -10.55 -13.00
N GLU A 66 -30.81 -10.60 -12.21
CA GLU A 66 -31.74 -9.46 -12.12
C GLU A 66 -31.20 -8.32 -11.26
N GLY A 67 -30.40 -8.64 -10.25
CA GLY A 67 -29.73 -7.66 -9.39
C GLY A 67 -28.47 -7.05 -10.00
N SER A 68 -28.18 -7.31 -11.29
CA SER A 68 -27.02 -6.77 -12.01
C SER A 68 -25.68 -7.07 -11.34
N GLY A 69 -25.52 -8.32 -10.88
CA GLY A 69 -24.34 -8.82 -10.16
C GLY A 69 -24.37 -8.55 -8.65
N ARG A 70 -25.54 -8.22 -8.08
CA ARG A 70 -25.75 -8.10 -6.63
C ARG A 70 -26.92 -8.96 -6.19
N CYS A 71 -26.80 -9.62 -5.05
CA CYS A 71 -27.93 -10.27 -4.41
C CYS A 71 -27.84 -10.14 -2.89
N SER A 72 -28.91 -10.50 -2.19
CA SER A 72 -28.98 -10.46 -0.74
C SER A 72 -29.76 -11.66 -0.24
N VAL A 73 -29.26 -12.28 0.82
CA VAL A 73 -29.95 -13.34 1.55
C VAL A 73 -30.42 -12.76 2.88
N LYS A 74 -31.74 -12.65 3.05
CA LYS A 74 -32.35 -12.28 4.32
C LYS A 74 -32.64 -13.55 5.10
N ILE A 75 -31.98 -13.72 6.24
CA ILE A 75 -32.33 -14.76 7.22
C ILE A 75 -33.55 -14.26 7.99
N ARG A 76 -34.59 -15.08 8.08
CA ARG A 76 -35.82 -14.76 8.84
C ARG A 76 -35.47 -14.44 10.29
N ASP A 77 -36.03 -13.35 10.81
CA ASP A 77 -35.77 -12.84 12.16
C ASP A 77 -34.27 -12.53 12.41
N GLY A 78 -33.48 -12.37 11.34
CA GLY A 78 -32.03 -12.22 11.37
C GLY A 78 -31.49 -11.15 10.41
N GLU A 79 -30.21 -11.22 10.11
CA GLU A 79 -29.51 -10.22 9.29
C GLU A 79 -29.70 -10.44 7.78
N GLU A 80 -29.61 -9.35 7.01
CA GLU A 80 -29.47 -9.38 5.55
C GLU A 80 -27.97 -9.50 5.22
N VAL A 81 -27.58 -10.61 4.60
CA VAL A 81 -26.22 -10.80 4.07
C VAL A 81 -26.21 -10.42 2.59
N LYS A 82 -25.37 -9.46 2.23
CA LYS A 82 -25.26 -8.95 0.86
C LYS A 82 -24.09 -9.61 0.14
N PHE A 83 -24.28 -9.93 -1.13
CA PHE A 83 -23.28 -10.52 -2.01
C PHE A 83 -23.17 -9.71 -3.29
N SER A 84 -21.97 -9.66 -3.86
CA SER A 84 -21.74 -9.12 -5.19
C SER A 84 -20.78 -10.02 -5.96
N GLU A 85 -21.02 -10.15 -7.26
CA GLU A 85 -20.08 -10.75 -8.21
C GLU A 85 -18.96 -9.79 -8.61
N ARG A 86 -19.11 -8.49 -8.28
CA ARG A 86 -18.11 -7.48 -8.57
C ARG A 86 -17.07 -7.46 -7.47
N PHE A 87 -15.84 -7.14 -7.84
CA PHE A 87 -14.77 -6.92 -6.88
C PHE A 87 -14.93 -5.54 -6.25
N GLU A 88 -15.88 -5.38 -5.32
CA GLU A 88 -16.28 -4.09 -4.76
C GLU A 88 -16.36 -4.09 -3.22
N ARG A 89 -16.19 -2.91 -2.63
CA ARG A 89 -16.36 -2.68 -1.18
C ARG A 89 -16.64 -1.21 -0.91
N ASP A 90 -17.51 -0.93 0.06
CA ASP A 90 -17.83 0.43 0.53
C ASP A 90 -18.26 1.39 -0.61
N GLY A 91 -18.96 0.86 -1.62
CA GLY A 91 -19.41 1.61 -2.80
C GLY A 91 -18.32 1.91 -3.84
N MET A 92 -17.11 1.35 -3.67
CA MET A 92 -16.03 1.43 -4.65
C MET A 92 -15.86 0.08 -5.35
N GLU A 93 -15.78 0.12 -6.67
CA GLU A 93 -15.39 -1.03 -7.50
C GLU A 93 -13.86 -1.01 -7.69
N PHE A 94 -13.24 -2.17 -7.50
CA PHE A 94 -11.79 -2.37 -7.58
C PHE A 94 -11.44 -3.19 -8.80
N THR A 95 -10.20 -3.02 -9.27
CA THR A 95 -9.63 -3.91 -10.27
C THR A 95 -9.12 -5.17 -9.58
N GLU A 96 -9.39 -6.33 -10.14
CA GLU A 96 -8.83 -7.58 -9.63
C GLU A 96 -7.29 -7.55 -9.67
N PRO A 97 -6.60 -7.94 -8.58
CA PRO A 97 -5.15 -7.86 -8.53
C PRO A 97 -4.46 -8.78 -9.54
N THR A 98 -3.57 -8.19 -10.35
CA THR A 98 -2.67 -8.94 -11.23
C THR A 98 -1.21 -8.59 -10.90
N PRO A 99 -0.22 -9.43 -11.23
CA PRO A 99 1.19 -9.10 -10.98
C PRO A 99 1.62 -7.76 -11.60
N GLN A 100 1.03 -7.38 -12.74
CA GLN A 100 1.33 -6.12 -13.43
C GLN A 100 0.89 -4.89 -12.61
N MET A 101 -0.20 -5.01 -11.84
CA MET A 101 -0.70 -3.97 -10.94
C MET A 101 0.34 -3.55 -9.90
N PHE A 102 1.23 -4.48 -9.51
CA PHE A 102 2.27 -4.25 -8.51
C PHE A 102 3.62 -3.86 -9.12
N SER A 103 3.71 -3.73 -10.45
CA SER A 103 4.95 -3.37 -11.15
C SER A 103 4.99 -1.88 -11.46
N PHE A 104 5.88 -1.15 -10.81
CA PHE A 104 6.14 0.27 -11.12
C PHE A 104 6.85 0.49 -12.46
N ASN A 105 7.31 -0.58 -13.12
CA ASN A 105 7.90 -0.51 -14.46
C ASN A 105 6.85 -0.71 -15.56
N ASN A 106 5.62 -1.07 -15.19
CA ASN A 106 4.51 -1.21 -16.12
C ASN A 106 3.58 0.01 -15.95
N PRO A 107 3.22 0.75 -17.01
CA PRO A 107 2.26 1.85 -16.93
C PRO A 107 0.94 1.48 -16.25
N PHE A 108 0.52 0.21 -16.33
CA PHE A 108 -0.67 -0.30 -15.64
C PHE A 108 -0.56 -0.24 -14.11
N GLY A 109 0.62 -0.52 -13.54
CA GLY A 109 0.84 -0.53 -12.09
C GLY A 109 1.54 0.71 -11.55
N ALA A 110 2.20 1.49 -12.40
CA ALA A 110 2.97 2.67 -12.03
C ALA A 110 2.07 3.82 -11.54
N CYS A 111 2.52 4.55 -10.53
CA CYS A 111 1.84 5.78 -10.09
C CYS A 111 1.79 6.81 -11.21
N ASP A 112 0.61 7.34 -11.53
CA ASP A 112 0.41 8.28 -12.64
C ASP A 112 1.21 9.59 -12.48
N LYS A 113 1.33 10.10 -11.25
CA LYS A 113 1.99 11.39 -11.00
C LYS A 113 3.51 11.35 -11.15
N CYS A 114 4.13 10.25 -10.75
CA CYS A 114 5.58 10.10 -10.80
C CYS A 114 6.03 9.04 -11.81
N GLU A 115 5.14 8.50 -12.61
CA GLU A 115 5.42 7.47 -13.64
C GLU A 115 6.29 6.32 -13.12
N GLY A 116 6.05 5.87 -11.89
CA GLY A 116 6.86 4.79 -11.30
C GLY A 116 8.26 5.19 -10.79
N PHE A 117 8.64 6.47 -10.81
CA PHE A 117 9.92 6.93 -10.24
C PHE A 117 9.90 7.06 -8.71
N GLY A 118 8.72 7.21 -8.10
CA GLY A 118 8.55 7.44 -6.65
C GLY A 118 8.96 8.83 -6.17
N LYS A 119 9.54 9.64 -7.05
CA LYS A 119 9.92 11.02 -6.76
C LYS A 119 9.39 11.96 -7.83
N VAL A 120 9.10 13.19 -7.44
CA VAL A 120 8.68 14.27 -8.34
C VAL A 120 9.58 15.49 -8.14
N SER A 121 9.72 16.32 -9.16
CA SER A 121 10.37 17.62 -8.96
C SER A 121 9.52 18.47 -8.02
N GLY A 122 10.11 18.91 -6.92
CA GLY A 122 9.36 19.54 -5.84
C GLY A 122 10.27 20.16 -4.80
N ILE A 123 9.75 20.24 -3.57
CA ILE A 123 10.51 20.68 -2.40
C ILE A 123 11.19 19.47 -1.77
N ASP A 124 12.51 19.50 -1.71
CA ASP A 124 13.31 18.43 -1.16
C ASP A 124 13.24 18.45 0.37
N GLU A 125 12.75 17.36 0.97
CA GLU A 125 12.61 17.23 2.42
C GLU A 125 13.97 17.30 3.13
N ASP A 126 15.01 16.70 2.55
CA ASP A 126 16.36 16.70 3.14
C ASP A 126 16.98 18.12 3.12
N LEU A 127 16.53 19.00 2.23
CA LEU A 127 16.97 20.41 2.22
C LEU A 127 16.16 21.27 3.20
N VAL A 128 14.91 20.89 3.47
CA VAL A 128 14.02 21.59 4.41
C VAL A 128 14.32 21.19 5.86
N ILE A 129 14.66 19.91 6.07
CA ILE A 129 14.97 19.31 7.37
C ILE A 129 16.34 18.63 7.25
N PRO A 130 17.43 19.42 7.27
CA PRO A 130 18.78 18.90 7.02
C PRO A 130 19.31 18.01 8.14
N ASP A 131 18.81 18.18 9.35
CA ASP A 131 19.17 17.37 10.51
C ASP A 131 17.89 16.77 11.14
N PRO A 132 17.55 15.51 10.81
CA PRO A 132 16.38 14.82 11.37
C PRO A 132 16.52 14.48 12.87
N GLU A 133 17.71 14.58 13.45
CA GLU A 133 17.92 14.35 14.90
C GLU A 133 17.57 15.59 15.73
N GLU A 134 17.47 16.76 15.07
CA GLU A 134 17.08 18.01 15.72
C GLU A 134 15.57 18.09 15.96
N THR A 135 15.18 18.86 16.98
CA THR A 135 13.76 19.06 17.33
C THR A 135 13.15 20.22 16.54
N ILE A 136 11.82 20.20 16.36
CA ILE A 136 11.11 21.31 15.71
C ILE A 136 11.33 22.62 16.47
N ARG A 137 11.33 22.59 17.81
CA ARG A 137 11.55 23.78 18.64
C ARG A 137 12.93 24.39 18.43
N ASN A 138 13.95 23.56 18.26
CA ASN A 138 15.34 23.99 18.05
C ASN A 138 15.66 24.37 16.59
N GLY A 139 14.67 24.35 15.70
CA GLY A 139 14.85 24.85 14.33
C GLY A 139 15.20 23.78 13.30
N ALA A 140 14.73 22.54 13.49
CA ALA A 140 14.83 21.48 12.47
C ALA A 140 14.28 21.91 11.09
N ILE A 141 13.31 22.82 11.03
CA ILE A 141 12.75 23.35 9.77
C ILE A 141 13.57 24.56 9.28
N ALA A 142 14.59 24.29 8.46
CA ALA A 142 15.55 25.28 7.98
C ALA A 142 14.92 26.55 7.33
N PRO A 143 13.85 26.46 6.52
CA PRO A 143 13.19 27.65 5.97
C PRO A 143 12.67 28.64 7.01
N TYR A 144 12.36 28.18 8.22
CA TYR A 144 11.76 29.00 9.28
C TYR A 144 12.78 29.59 10.26
N SER A 145 14.04 29.12 10.23
CA SER A 145 15.08 29.54 11.18
C SER A 145 15.54 30.99 10.99
N GLY A 146 15.23 31.62 9.84
CA GLY A 146 15.55 33.03 9.57
C GLY A 146 14.49 34.02 10.11
N GLU A 147 14.91 35.26 10.37
CA GLU A 147 14.03 36.32 10.92
C GLU A 147 12.72 36.49 10.13
N LYS A 148 12.81 36.49 8.79
CA LYS A 148 11.70 36.77 7.88
C LYS A 148 10.55 35.76 8.00
N PHE A 149 10.86 34.48 8.21
CA PHE A 149 9.88 33.39 8.19
C PHE A 149 9.65 32.74 9.56
N SER A 150 10.32 33.24 10.60
CA SER A 150 10.16 32.83 12.00
C SER A 150 8.71 32.85 12.52
N ARG A 151 7.82 33.60 11.85
CA ARG A 151 6.37 33.62 12.17
C ARG A 151 5.74 32.24 12.01
N HIS A 152 6.09 31.50 10.96
CA HIS A 152 5.50 30.18 10.71
C HIS A 152 5.88 29.17 11.79
N LEU A 153 7.12 29.23 12.29
CA LEU A 153 7.53 28.43 13.45
C LEU A 153 6.75 28.80 14.71
N ARG A 154 6.51 30.10 14.96
CA ARG A 154 5.68 30.55 16.09
C ARG A 154 4.25 30.04 16.00
N ASP A 155 3.67 30.01 14.81
CA ASP A 155 2.31 29.51 14.61
C ASP A 155 2.25 27.98 14.76
N LEU A 156 3.25 27.24 14.27
CA LEU A 156 3.39 25.81 14.55
C LEU A 156 3.52 25.52 16.06
N ILE A 157 4.29 26.32 16.80
CA ILE A 157 4.41 26.17 18.25
C ILE A 157 3.06 26.39 18.97
N LYS A 158 2.24 27.36 18.53
CA LYS A 158 0.89 27.55 19.11
C LYS A 158 -0.02 26.37 18.85
N VAL A 159 -0.04 25.88 17.61
CA VAL A 159 -0.81 24.69 17.22
C VAL A 159 -0.33 23.47 18.00
N SER A 160 0.99 23.32 18.19
CA SER A 160 1.56 22.23 18.99
C SER A 160 1.07 22.25 20.44
N ALA A 161 0.96 23.43 21.06
CA ALA A 161 0.45 23.56 22.42
C ALA A 161 -1.04 23.20 22.54
N ARG A 162 -1.83 23.47 21.49
CA ARG A 162 -3.27 23.16 21.45
C ARG A 162 -3.54 21.66 21.26
N TYR A 163 -2.75 21.00 20.41
CA TYR A 163 -2.93 19.59 20.05
C TYR A 163 -1.94 18.64 20.73
N SER A 164 -1.11 19.15 21.65
CA SER A 164 -0.06 18.39 22.34
C SER A 164 0.90 17.68 21.37
N LEU A 165 1.31 18.34 20.30
CA LEU A 165 2.26 17.77 19.34
C LEU A 165 3.67 17.69 19.96
N PRO A 166 4.40 16.57 19.80
CA PRO A 166 5.70 16.35 20.43
C PRO A 166 6.84 17.11 19.72
N ILE A 167 6.81 18.45 19.73
CA ILE A 167 7.78 19.30 19.01
C ILE A 167 9.20 19.34 19.62
N ASP A 168 9.37 18.73 20.79
CA ASP A 168 10.64 18.56 21.52
C ASP A 168 11.23 17.15 21.30
N THR A 169 10.62 16.35 20.43
CA THR A 169 11.14 15.05 19.98
C THR A 169 11.90 15.22 18.65
N PRO A 170 13.02 14.50 18.44
CA PRO A 170 13.73 14.50 17.15
C PRO A 170 12.78 14.27 15.98
N TYR A 171 12.94 15.02 14.88
CA TYR A 171 12.03 14.94 13.73
C TYR A 171 11.86 13.50 13.20
N GLN A 172 12.94 12.73 13.15
CA GLN A 172 12.92 11.35 12.67
C GLN A 172 11.98 10.43 13.49
N GLU A 173 11.85 10.70 14.79
CA GLU A 173 11.06 9.91 15.74
C GLU A 173 9.58 10.32 15.79
N LEU A 174 9.19 11.40 15.10
CA LEU A 174 7.79 11.84 15.06
C LEU A 174 6.91 10.86 14.29
N ASP A 175 5.69 10.67 14.79
CA ASP A 175 4.65 9.90 14.10
C ASP A 175 4.27 10.53 12.74
N ASP A 176 3.85 9.68 11.81
CA ASP A 176 3.46 10.11 10.46
C ASP A 176 2.32 11.14 10.47
N GLU A 177 1.39 11.07 11.43
CA GLU A 177 0.32 12.06 11.58
C GLU A 177 0.86 13.45 11.97
N VAL A 178 1.88 13.49 12.83
CA VAL A 178 2.52 14.74 13.25
C VAL A 178 3.32 15.32 12.08
N LYS A 179 4.06 14.48 11.36
CA LYS A 179 4.78 14.87 10.14
C LYS A 179 3.81 15.43 9.09
N GLU A 180 2.64 14.80 8.88
CA GLU A 180 1.61 15.30 7.97
C GLU A 180 1.13 16.71 8.39
N ILE A 181 0.88 16.95 9.68
CA ILE A 181 0.50 18.29 10.18
C ILE A 181 1.60 19.33 9.90
N ILE A 182 2.88 18.96 10.08
CA ILE A 182 4.01 19.85 9.79
C ILE A 182 4.05 20.20 8.30
N TRP A 183 3.79 19.23 7.41
CA TRP A 183 3.89 19.43 5.98
C TRP A 183 2.66 20.12 5.35
N GLU A 184 1.45 19.74 5.77
CA GLU A 184 0.19 20.21 5.18
C GLU A 184 -0.42 21.40 5.94
N GLY A 185 -0.07 21.58 7.21
CA GLY A 185 -0.60 22.63 8.07
C GLY A 185 -1.83 22.21 8.88
N LYS A 186 -2.17 23.03 9.87
CA LYS A 186 -3.35 22.88 10.74
C LYS A 186 -3.67 24.21 11.42
N ASP A 187 -4.96 24.57 11.49
CA ASP A 187 -5.44 25.84 12.05
C ASP A 187 -4.67 27.07 11.49
N GLU A 188 -4.08 27.88 12.36
CA GLU A 188 -3.29 29.05 11.98
C GLU A 188 -1.93 28.73 11.34
N TYR A 189 -1.43 27.50 11.46
CA TYR A 189 -0.18 27.08 10.84
C TYR A 189 -0.41 26.59 9.43
N ILE A 190 0.11 27.33 8.44
CA ILE A 190 -0.14 27.06 7.01
C ILE A 190 0.53 25.80 6.46
N GLY A 191 1.50 25.20 7.14
CA GLY A 191 2.26 24.05 6.61
C GLY A 191 3.43 24.42 5.70
N ILE A 192 4.37 23.47 5.55
CA ILE A 192 5.55 23.62 4.67
C ILE A 192 5.15 23.67 3.18
N ARG A 193 4.23 22.80 2.71
CA ARG A 193 3.85 22.79 1.29
C ARG A 193 3.12 24.08 0.89
N PRO A 194 2.08 24.55 1.62
CA PRO A 194 1.40 25.79 1.25
C PRO A 194 2.32 27.01 1.37
N PHE A 195 3.25 27.02 2.34
CA PHE A 195 4.30 28.04 2.43
C PHE A 195 5.14 28.11 1.14
N PHE A 196 5.61 26.98 0.61
CA PHE A 196 6.41 26.98 -0.62
C PHE A 196 5.60 27.32 -1.88
N GLU A 197 4.30 26.99 -1.93
CA GLU A 197 3.42 27.50 -2.99
C GLU A 197 3.23 29.02 -2.90
N GLU A 198 3.15 29.61 -1.70
CA GLU A 198 3.14 31.07 -1.52
C GLU A 198 4.47 31.69 -2.00
N VAL A 199 5.61 31.13 -1.60
CA VAL A 199 6.94 31.58 -2.06
C VAL A 199 7.03 31.53 -3.59
N LYS A 200 6.54 30.46 -4.22
CA LYS A 200 6.53 30.25 -5.67
C LYS A 200 5.61 31.23 -6.39
N SER A 201 4.46 31.59 -5.80
CA SER A 201 3.57 32.64 -6.32
C SER A 201 4.27 34.01 -6.40
N GLN A 202 5.27 34.25 -5.53
CA GLN A 202 6.09 35.45 -5.52
C GLN A 202 7.39 35.32 -6.33
N SER A 203 7.50 34.32 -7.22
CA SER A 203 8.69 34.05 -8.04
C SER A 203 9.13 35.19 -8.97
N TYR A 204 8.27 36.18 -9.19
CA TYR A 204 8.63 37.44 -9.87
C TYR A 204 9.70 38.23 -9.10
N LYS A 205 9.80 38.08 -7.77
CA LYS A 205 10.87 38.66 -6.95
C LYS A 205 12.11 37.76 -6.99
N VAL A 206 13.24 38.30 -7.45
CA VAL A 206 14.52 37.54 -7.60
C VAL A 206 14.90 36.82 -6.30
N HIS A 207 14.86 37.50 -5.16
CA HIS A 207 15.23 36.91 -3.87
C HIS A 207 14.29 35.78 -3.42
N MET A 208 13.00 35.79 -3.82
CA MET A 208 12.08 34.66 -3.59
C MET A 208 12.42 33.47 -4.48
N ARG A 209 12.80 33.71 -5.73
CA ARG A 209 13.23 32.65 -6.66
C ARG A 209 14.50 31.95 -6.18
N VAL A 210 15.49 32.73 -5.73
CA VAL A 210 16.73 32.20 -5.14
C VAL A 210 16.45 31.43 -3.85
N PHE A 211 15.53 31.92 -3.02
CA PHE A 211 15.12 31.20 -1.82
C PHE A 211 14.46 29.87 -2.17
N TYR A 212 13.48 29.85 -3.07
CA TYR A 212 12.80 28.64 -3.53
C TYR A 212 13.79 27.61 -4.13
N SER A 213 14.75 28.05 -4.94
CA SER A 213 15.71 27.14 -5.57
C SER A 213 16.63 26.41 -4.59
N ARG A 214 16.88 26.99 -3.40
CA ARG A 214 17.72 26.35 -2.38
C ARG A 214 17.08 25.10 -1.78
N TYR A 215 15.76 24.98 -1.86
CA TYR A 215 14.99 23.87 -1.29
C TYR A 215 14.34 23.01 -2.37
N ARG A 216 14.66 23.25 -3.65
CA ARG A 216 14.11 22.49 -4.76
C ARG A 216 14.98 21.26 -5.01
N GLY A 217 14.35 20.12 -5.18
CA GLY A 217 15.03 18.87 -5.52
C GLY A 217 14.05 17.82 -5.99
N TYR A 218 14.36 16.56 -5.68
CA TYR A 218 13.48 15.44 -5.96
C TYR A 218 12.84 14.98 -4.67
N SER A 219 11.58 15.36 -4.48
CA SER A 219 10.84 15.01 -3.28
C SER A 219 10.14 13.67 -3.46
N ARG A 220 9.82 13.01 -2.34
CA ARG A 220 8.93 11.85 -2.33
C ARG A 220 7.61 12.22 -3.04
N CYS A 221 7.14 11.36 -3.94
CA CYS A 221 5.88 11.60 -4.66
C CYS A 221 4.73 11.64 -3.64
N PRO A 222 3.92 12.71 -3.57
CA PRO A 222 2.86 12.82 -2.57
C PRO A 222 1.71 11.84 -2.81
N ASP A 223 1.47 11.43 -4.06
CA ASP A 223 0.31 10.59 -4.41
C ASP A 223 0.54 9.13 -4.02
N CYS A 224 1.70 8.57 -4.38
CA CYS A 224 2.07 7.20 -4.01
C CYS A 224 2.94 7.14 -2.75
N LYS A 225 3.21 8.28 -2.09
CA LYS A 225 4.14 8.38 -0.95
C LYS A 225 5.47 7.68 -1.23
N GLY A 226 6.00 7.78 -2.45
CA GLY A 226 7.26 7.13 -2.84
C GLY A 226 7.21 5.63 -3.10
N TYR A 227 6.06 4.97 -2.93
CA TYR A 227 5.90 3.53 -3.19
C TYR A 227 5.86 3.14 -4.68
N ARG A 228 5.88 4.14 -5.58
CA ARG A 228 6.03 4.00 -7.05
C ARG A 228 4.86 3.35 -7.78
N VAL A 229 3.96 2.66 -7.08
CA VAL A 229 2.75 2.06 -7.66
C VAL A 229 1.50 2.91 -7.45
N ARG A 230 0.44 2.63 -8.20
CA ARG A 230 -0.87 3.27 -8.05
C ARG A 230 -1.50 3.00 -6.68
N LYS A 231 -2.45 3.84 -6.30
CA LYS A 231 -3.11 3.79 -4.98
C LYS A 231 -3.92 2.51 -4.76
N ASP A 232 -4.59 2.02 -5.80
CA ASP A 232 -5.35 0.77 -5.78
C ASP A 232 -4.46 -0.44 -5.46
N ALA A 233 -3.24 -0.50 -5.99
CA ALA A 233 -2.25 -1.54 -5.66
C ALA A 233 -1.85 -1.52 -4.18
N LEU A 234 -1.90 -0.35 -3.53
CA LEU A 234 -1.58 -0.20 -2.10
C LEU A 234 -2.73 -0.59 -1.17
N TYR A 235 -3.95 -0.81 -1.70
CA TYR A 235 -5.07 -1.34 -0.92
C TYR A 235 -4.96 -2.85 -0.68
N VAL A 236 -4.24 -3.56 -1.56
CA VAL A 236 -3.98 -5.00 -1.39
C VAL A 236 -2.91 -5.19 -0.32
N LYS A 237 -3.26 -5.92 0.74
CA LYS A 237 -2.41 -6.16 1.89
C LYS A 237 -2.25 -7.65 2.15
N VAL A 238 -1.07 -8.03 2.61
CA VAL A 238 -0.79 -9.35 3.18
C VAL A 238 -0.32 -9.11 4.61
N ASN A 239 -1.03 -9.69 5.59
CA ASN A 239 -0.77 -9.48 7.01
C ASN A 239 -0.65 -7.98 7.37
N ASP A 240 -1.66 -7.21 6.96
CA ASP A 240 -1.81 -5.75 7.15
C ASP A 240 -0.74 -4.85 6.49
N LYS A 241 0.16 -5.41 5.68
CA LYS A 241 1.18 -4.65 4.93
C LYS A 241 0.94 -4.72 3.43
N HIS A 242 0.97 -3.57 2.76
CA HIS A 242 0.93 -3.51 1.30
C HIS A 242 2.33 -3.62 0.69
N ILE A 243 2.42 -3.84 -0.63
CA ILE A 243 3.69 -4.09 -1.34
C ILE A 243 4.75 -2.99 -1.10
N GLY A 244 4.33 -1.72 -1.12
CA GLY A 244 5.23 -0.59 -0.88
C GLY A 244 5.89 -0.60 0.51
N GLN A 245 5.14 -0.93 1.57
CA GLN A 245 5.66 -1.03 2.93
C GLN A 245 6.66 -2.18 3.05
N VAL A 246 6.35 -3.34 2.45
CA VAL A 246 7.28 -4.47 2.42
C VAL A 246 8.56 -4.11 1.65
N ALA A 247 8.43 -3.38 0.54
CA ALA A 247 9.59 -2.92 -0.24
C ALA A 247 10.48 -1.93 0.52
N GLU A 248 9.93 -1.15 1.46
CA GLU A 248 10.71 -0.23 2.28
C GLU A 248 11.37 -0.89 3.50
N MET A 249 11.03 -2.14 3.82
CA MET A 249 11.72 -2.90 4.85
C MET A 249 13.18 -3.14 4.47
N THR A 250 14.05 -3.15 5.48
CA THR A 250 15.39 -3.71 5.35
C THR A 250 15.28 -5.20 5.01
N ILE A 251 16.25 -5.77 4.31
CA ILE A 251 16.27 -7.18 3.93
C ILE A 251 16.13 -8.07 5.16
N GLY A 252 16.77 -7.70 6.29
CA GLY A 252 16.60 -8.39 7.57
C GLY A 252 15.15 -8.39 8.06
N HIS A 253 14.52 -7.21 8.16
CA HIS A 253 13.12 -7.11 8.58
C HIS A 253 12.16 -7.79 7.60
N ALA A 254 12.41 -7.71 6.29
CA ALA A 254 11.62 -8.39 5.28
C ALA A 254 11.71 -9.92 5.44
N ARG A 255 12.91 -10.45 5.71
CA ARG A 255 13.09 -11.88 5.98
C ARG A 255 12.26 -12.30 7.19
N ASP A 256 12.41 -11.60 8.30
CA ASP A 256 11.70 -11.91 9.54
C ASP A 256 10.17 -11.80 9.34
N PHE A 257 9.70 -10.84 8.54
CA PHE A 257 8.30 -10.71 8.14
C PHE A 257 7.79 -11.94 7.38
N PHE A 258 8.52 -12.42 6.37
CA PHE A 258 8.11 -13.58 5.59
C PHE A 258 8.29 -14.91 6.33
N GLU A 259 9.22 -15.02 7.27
CA GLU A 259 9.38 -16.21 8.13
C GLU A 259 8.19 -16.35 9.10
N ASN A 260 7.72 -15.25 9.67
CA ASN A 260 6.64 -15.22 10.66
C ASN A 260 5.26 -14.94 10.04
N LEU A 261 5.14 -15.02 8.71
CA LEU A 261 3.91 -14.73 8.00
C LEU A 261 2.81 -15.74 8.37
N LYS A 262 1.69 -15.24 8.90
CA LYS A 262 0.52 -16.05 9.24
C LYS A 262 -0.43 -16.10 8.05
N LEU A 263 -0.68 -17.30 7.57
CA LEU A 263 -1.57 -17.57 6.44
C LEU A 263 -2.53 -18.69 6.81
N THR A 264 -3.71 -18.68 6.23
CA THR A 264 -4.66 -19.80 6.25
C THR A 264 -4.08 -20.99 5.48
N GLU A 265 -4.64 -22.20 5.68
CA GLU A 265 -4.16 -23.39 4.98
C GLU A 265 -4.28 -23.26 3.45
N PHE A 266 -5.38 -22.67 2.96
CA PHE A 266 -5.57 -22.40 1.54
C PHE A 266 -4.52 -21.41 0.99
N GLU A 267 -4.27 -20.30 1.68
CA GLU A 267 -3.26 -19.32 1.25
C GLU A 267 -1.85 -19.91 1.25
N LYS A 268 -1.52 -20.77 2.22
CA LYS A 268 -0.22 -21.47 2.25
C LYS A 268 -0.06 -22.37 1.03
N GLU A 269 -1.07 -23.16 0.69
CA GLU A 269 -1.05 -24.06 -0.47
C GLU A 269 -0.83 -23.27 -1.77
N VAL A 270 -1.53 -22.16 -1.96
CA VAL A 270 -1.38 -21.30 -3.14
C VAL A 270 -0.01 -20.60 -3.18
N ALA A 271 0.50 -20.14 -2.04
CA ALA A 271 1.70 -19.32 -1.96
C ALA A 271 3.01 -20.08 -1.73
N GLU A 272 2.97 -21.40 -1.50
CA GLU A 272 4.11 -22.21 -1.03
C GLU A 272 5.37 -21.97 -1.85
N GLN A 273 5.29 -22.15 -3.17
CA GLN A 273 6.44 -22.02 -4.07
C GLN A 273 6.98 -20.58 -4.11
N VAL A 274 6.08 -19.59 -4.09
CA VAL A 274 6.46 -18.16 -4.11
C VAL A 274 7.15 -17.78 -2.80
N LEU A 275 6.62 -18.22 -1.66
CA LEU A 275 7.21 -17.96 -0.35
C LEU A 275 8.54 -18.65 -0.18
N PHE A 276 8.69 -19.87 -0.70
CA PHE A 276 9.97 -20.57 -0.72
C PHE A 276 11.04 -19.73 -1.44
N GLU A 277 10.74 -19.25 -2.65
CA GLU A 277 11.68 -18.44 -3.44
C GLU A 277 11.98 -17.09 -2.79
N ILE A 278 10.98 -16.41 -2.22
CA ILE A 278 11.19 -15.15 -1.49
C ILE A 278 12.12 -15.37 -0.29
N ARG A 279 11.81 -16.35 0.58
CA ARG A 279 12.61 -16.65 1.78
C ARG A 279 14.03 -17.05 1.41
N LYS A 280 14.20 -17.88 0.38
CA LYS A 280 15.50 -18.30 -0.15
C LYS A 280 16.35 -17.11 -0.60
N ARG A 281 15.79 -16.19 -1.40
CA ARG A 281 16.51 -14.99 -1.88
C ARG A 281 16.85 -14.00 -0.77
N LEU A 282 15.92 -13.75 0.15
CA LEU A 282 16.16 -12.90 1.31
C LEU A 282 17.25 -13.48 2.22
N LYS A 283 17.25 -14.79 2.41
CA LYS A 283 18.30 -15.50 3.15
C LYS A 283 19.67 -15.28 2.50
N TYR A 284 19.81 -15.45 1.18
CA TYR A 284 21.10 -15.24 0.52
C TYR A 284 21.58 -13.79 0.61
N LEU A 285 20.67 -12.82 0.48
CA LEU A 285 21.01 -11.40 0.64
C LEU A 285 21.48 -11.07 2.06
N ASP A 286 20.84 -11.63 3.09
CA ASP A 286 21.34 -11.52 4.46
C ASP A 286 22.68 -12.24 4.62
N GLU A 287 22.84 -13.43 4.04
CA GLU A 287 24.09 -14.21 4.10
C GLU A 287 25.30 -13.47 3.56
N VAL A 288 25.15 -12.73 2.47
CA VAL A 288 26.22 -11.86 1.94
C VAL A 288 26.36 -10.54 2.71
N GLY A 289 25.69 -10.36 3.84
CA GLY A 289 25.84 -9.21 4.73
C GLY A 289 25.11 -7.94 4.28
N LEU A 290 24.01 -8.07 3.54
CA LEU A 290 23.23 -6.93 3.04
C LEU A 290 21.92 -6.70 3.81
N SER A 291 21.77 -7.25 5.01
CA SER A 291 20.53 -7.16 5.80
C SER A 291 20.08 -5.74 6.13
N TYR A 292 21.00 -4.77 6.18
CA TYR A 292 20.73 -3.37 6.47
C TYR A 292 20.13 -2.60 5.27
N LEU A 293 20.27 -3.11 4.05
CA LEU A 293 19.72 -2.45 2.86
C LEU A 293 18.21 -2.71 2.75
N THR A 294 17.47 -1.71 2.28
CA THR A 294 16.04 -1.84 1.97
C THR A 294 15.81 -2.46 0.60
N LEU A 295 14.70 -3.18 0.40
CA LEU A 295 14.36 -3.76 -0.91
C LEU A 295 14.11 -2.69 -2.00
N ASN A 296 13.68 -1.49 -1.61
CA ASN A 296 13.43 -0.34 -2.50
C ASN A 296 14.68 0.53 -2.72
N ARG A 297 15.88 0.10 -2.29
CA ARG A 297 17.12 0.87 -2.46
C ARG A 297 17.44 1.04 -3.94
N LEU A 298 17.73 2.27 -4.37
CA LEU A 298 18.10 2.55 -5.76
C LEU A 298 19.46 1.93 -6.10
N ALA A 299 19.51 1.10 -7.15
CA ALA A 299 20.73 0.40 -7.57
C ALA A 299 21.93 1.36 -7.81
N LYS A 300 21.69 2.56 -8.35
CA LYS A 300 22.73 3.58 -8.58
C LYS A 300 23.37 4.17 -7.31
N THR A 301 22.80 3.89 -6.14
CA THR A 301 23.28 4.40 -4.83
C THR A 301 24.03 3.35 -4.03
N LEU A 302 24.22 2.17 -4.62
CA LEU A 302 25.01 1.09 -4.03
C LEU A 302 26.50 1.35 -4.26
N SER A 303 27.30 1.01 -3.26
CA SER A 303 28.75 0.90 -3.40
C SER A 303 29.12 -0.27 -4.31
N GLY A 304 30.36 -0.27 -4.84
CA GLY A 304 30.86 -1.37 -5.67
C GLY A 304 30.79 -2.72 -4.96
N GLY A 305 31.18 -2.78 -3.69
CA GLY A 305 31.10 -3.99 -2.87
C GLY A 305 29.66 -4.47 -2.63
N GLU A 306 28.72 -3.56 -2.39
CA GLU A 306 27.29 -3.93 -2.26
C GLU A 306 26.75 -4.50 -3.57
N ALA A 307 27.02 -3.84 -4.70
CA ALA A 307 26.57 -4.30 -6.01
C ALA A 307 27.13 -5.69 -6.35
N GLN A 308 28.41 -5.93 -6.02
CA GLN A 308 29.05 -7.22 -6.19
C GLN A 308 28.40 -8.31 -5.32
N ARG A 309 28.13 -8.01 -4.05
CA ARG A 309 27.46 -8.97 -3.14
C ARG A 309 26.03 -9.28 -3.55
N ILE A 310 25.29 -8.32 -4.11
CA ILE A 310 23.97 -8.58 -4.72
C ILE A 310 24.10 -9.53 -5.91
N SER A 311 25.10 -9.34 -6.77
CA SER A 311 25.37 -10.24 -7.90
C SER A 311 25.70 -11.68 -7.44
N LEU A 312 26.47 -11.81 -6.36
CA LEU A 312 26.76 -13.10 -5.73
C LEU A 312 25.50 -13.76 -5.17
N ALA A 313 24.65 -13.01 -4.46
CA ALA A 313 23.37 -13.51 -3.94
C ALA A 313 22.42 -13.97 -5.06
N ASN A 314 22.36 -13.23 -6.17
CA ASN A 314 21.57 -13.63 -7.35
C ASN A 314 22.08 -14.95 -7.95
N SER A 315 23.40 -15.15 -7.98
CA SER A 315 24.03 -16.36 -8.49
C SER A 315 23.73 -17.60 -7.63
N LEU A 316 23.73 -17.43 -6.30
CA LEU A 316 23.26 -18.46 -5.36
C LEU A 316 21.78 -18.79 -5.59
N GLY A 317 20.96 -17.77 -5.86
CA GLY A 317 19.54 -17.90 -6.15
C GLY A 317 19.25 -18.70 -7.41
N SER A 318 20.03 -18.49 -8.49
CA SER A 318 19.79 -19.10 -9.80
C SER A 318 20.05 -20.61 -9.88
N SER A 319 20.58 -21.23 -8.82
CA SER A 319 20.76 -22.69 -8.71
C SER A 319 21.50 -23.29 -9.92
N LEU A 320 22.49 -22.58 -10.45
CA LEU A 320 23.29 -23.02 -11.59
C LEU A 320 24.32 -24.08 -11.13
N ILE A 321 24.57 -25.07 -12.00
CA ILE A 321 25.53 -26.17 -11.79
C ILE A 321 26.50 -26.17 -12.98
N GLY A 322 27.78 -26.47 -12.76
CA GLY A 322 28.80 -26.50 -13.82
C GLY A 322 29.22 -25.13 -14.33
N SER A 323 28.97 -24.07 -13.56
CA SER A 323 29.38 -22.70 -13.89
C SER A 323 30.76 -22.39 -13.31
N LEU A 324 31.53 -21.54 -14.02
CA LEU A 324 32.79 -20.96 -13.54
C LEU A 324 32.53 -19.55 -13.02
N TYR A 325 32.73 -19.34 -11.72
CA TYR A 325 32.58 -18.04 -11.08
C TYR A 325 33.93 -17.35 -10.93
N VAL A 326 34.16 -16.28 -11.70
CA VAL A 326 35.35 -15.43 -11.57
C VAL A 326 34.99 -14.20 -10.75
N LEU A 327 35.52 -14.12 -9.54
CA LEU A 327 35.25 -13.05 -8.57
C LEU A 327 36.48 -12.15 -8.43
N ASP A 328 36.28 -10.84 -8.58
CA ASP A 328 37.34 -9.84 -8.42
C ASP A 328 37.26 -9.20 -7.03
N GLU A 329 38.20 -9.52 -6.14
CA GLU A 329 38.26 -9.04 -4.73
C GLU A 329 36.91 -8.97 -3.97
N PRO A 330 36.24 -10.11 -3.71
CA PRO A 330 34.90 -10.12 -3.11
C PRO A 330 34.85 -9.66 -1.63
N THR A 331 36.01 -9.40 -1.02
CA THR A 331 36.16 -8.90 0.35
C THR A 331 36.15 -7.37 0.46
N ILE A 332 36.14 -6.64 -0.66
CA ILE A 332 36.13 -5.17 -0.65
C ILE A 332 34.90 -4.63 0.11
N GLY A 333 35.15 -3.75 1.07
CA GLY A 333 34.11 -3.09 1.85
C GLY A 333 33.35 -4.03 2.80
N LEU A 334 33.88 -5.22 3.08
CA LEU A 334 33.37 -6.10 4.14
C LEU A 334 34.11 -5.85 5.46
N HIS A 335 33.37 -5.89 6.55
CA HIS A 335 33.94 -5.90 7.88
C HIS A 335 34.65 -7.26 8.12
N PRO A 336 35.81 -7.32 8.81
CA PRO A 336 36.54 -8.57 9.02
C PRO A 336 35.71 -9.73 9.62
N ARG A 337 34.72 -9.40 10.45
CA ARG A 337 33.78 -10.36 11.05
C ARG A 337 32.92 -11.11 10.02
N ASP A 338 32.67 -10.50 8.86
CA ASP A 338 31.78 -11.05 7.84
C ASP A 338 32.52 -11.89 6.78
N ASN A 339 33.86 -11.93 6.86
CA ASN A 339 34.69 -12.72 5.94
C ASN A 339 34.40 -14.22 6.03
N ASP A 340 34.22 -14.77 7.22
CA ASP A 340 33.91 -16.20 7.40
C ASP A 340 32.57 -16.55 6.75
N ARG A 341 31.60 -15.62 6.81
CA ARG A 341 30.28 -15.78 6.19
C ARG A 341 30.42 -15.83 4.66
N LEU A 342 31.19 -14.92 4.08
CA LEU A 342 31.48 -14.93 2.64
C LEU A 342 32.20 -16.22 2.22
N ILE A 343 33.20 -16.67 2.98
CA ILE A 343 33.92 -17.92 2.67
C ILE A 343 32.98 -19.12 2.65
N ASN A 344 32.06 -19.21 3.60
CA ASN A 344 31.08 -20.30 3.65
C ASN A 344 30.13 -20.28 2.43
N ILE A 345 29.76 -19.09 1.98
CA ILE A 345 28.95 -18.91 0.77
C ILE A 345 29.69 -19.38 -0.48
N LEU A 346 30.97 -19.01 -0.62
CA LEU A 346 31.80 -19.45 -1.75
C LEU A 346 31.99 -20.97 -1.75
N LYS A 347 32.19 -21.57 -0.58
CA LYS A 347 32.21 -23.03 -0.43
C LYS A 347 30.89 -23.64 -0.84
N SER A 348 29.75 -23.07 -0.44
CA SER A 348 28.44 -23.56 -0.85
C SER A 348 28.25 -23.49 -2.38
N LEU A 349 28.70 -22.42 -3.05
CA LEU A 349 28.65 -22.34 -4.51
C LEU A 349 29.44 -23.45 -5.18
N ARG A 350 30.67 -23.68 -4.70
CA ARG A 350 31.54 -24.77 -5.17
C ARG A 350 30.89 -26.13 -4.95
N ASP A 351 30.35 -26.37 -3.76
CA ASP A 351 29.82 -27.68 -3.35
C ASP A 351 28.53 -28.07 -4.10
N ILE A 352 27.82 -27.09 -4.69
CA ILE A 352 26.70 -27.32 -5.62
C ILE A 352 27.17 -27.81 -7.01
N GLY A 353 28.48 -27.90 -7.23
CA GLY A 353 29.08 -28.41 -8.48
C GLY A 353 29.55 -27.29 -9.42
N ASN A 354 29.95 -26.14 -8.87
CA ASN A 354 30.54 -25.04 -9.61
C ASN A 354 32.05 -24.92 -9.32
N THR A 355 32.76 -24.14 -10.13
CA THR A 355 34.21 -23.86 -9.97
C THR A 355 34.45 -22.40 -9.63
#